data_AF-A0A9W8QZ21-F1
#
_entry.id   AF-A0A9W8QZ21-F1
#
_cell.length_a   1.000
_cell.length_b   1.000
_cell.length_c   1.000
_cell.angle_alpha   90.00
_cell.angle_beta   90.00
_cell.angle_gamma   90.00
#
_symmetry.space_group_name_H-M   'P 1'
#
loop_
_entity.id
_entity.type
_entity.pdbx_description
1 polymer ?
#
loop_
_entity_poly.entity_id
_entity_poly.type
_entity_poly.pdbx_seq_one_letter_code
_entity_poly.pdbx_strand_id
1 'polypeptide(L)'
;MSSYSLPDTSYPQLARLESKYIDTLHTKNPILDLGDLHRMILQVAEDGLDWSTQTCLVALVCANAAITEPYPESVGGDEMSLSSTPDQQAREKAELDLSMQFWNVAIKRLGYASGQSSVQAVQCLCLAGIWYMHRLEPLEAWKHFSLAGTAWHSLSLTHFPHGELINQADSSSNELTIMQALYFTIWKSECELRLELPLPSPSVLDNAYFPLAFPQPPSLGSHPLDPDTTERERSWYYYLSEIAARHLINRLLQMNSEVPTTPTEKQVRRMISQAEMMETQIFDWYSSLPPIFYFDIPEGYQIDFHPNAMIFVLRHRFFTLRELVSRPFVIDTKAPGTPSA
;
A
#
# COMPACT_ATOMS: atom_id res chain seq x y z
N MET A 1 -30.90 8.37 0.15
CA MET A 1 -29.53 8.85 0.46
C MET A 1 -29.56 9.39 1.87
N SER A 2 -28.88 8.76 2.83
CA SER A 2 -28.75 9.34 4.17
C SER A 2 -27.99 10.66 4.05
N SER A 3 -28.59 11.77 4.46
CA SER A 3 -27.93 13.07 4.49
C SER A 3 -26.96 13.05 5.68
N TYR A 4 -25.72 12.62 5.45
CA TYR A 4 -24.67 12.76 6.45
C TYR A 4 -24.49 14.24 6.78
N SER A 5 -24.41 14.56 8.08
CA SER A 5 -24.07 15.90 8.55
C SER A 5 -22.67 16.32 8.11
N LEU A 6 -22.35 17.60 8.25
CA LEU A 6 -20.95 18.02 8.13
C LEU A 6 -20.12 17.43 9.28
N PRO A 7 -18.87 16.98 9.01
CA PRO A 7 -18.00 16.49 10.06
C PRO A 7 -17.57 17.61 11.00
N ASP A 8 -17.23 17.26 12.24
CA ASP A 8 -16.51 18.17 13.15
C ASP A 8 -15.10 18.42 12.60
N THR A 9 -14.82 19.71 12.35
CA THR A 9 -13.55 20.21 11.82
C THR A 9 -12.75 20.97 12.87
N SER A 10 -13.12 20.84 14.14
CA SER A 10 -12.35 21.39 15.25
C SER A 10 -10.93 20.82 15.24
N TYR A 11 -9.95 21.68 15.57
CA TYR A 11 -8.54 21.28 15.62
C TYR A 11 -8.29 20.01 16.46
N PRO A 12 -8.90 19.82 17.66
CA PRO A 12 -8.70 18.58 18.43
C PRO A 12 -9.14 17.31 17.68
N GLN A 13 -10.25 17.39 16.94
CA GLN A 13 -10.76 16.26 16.16
C GLN A 13 -9.88 15.98 14.94
N LEU A 14 -9.42 17.02 14.24
CA LEU A 14 -8.53 16.86 13.10
C LEU A 14 -7.14 16.35 13.51
N ALA A 15 -6.55 16.87 14.59
CA ALA A 15 -5.27 16.41 15.12
C ALA A 15 -5.32 14.96 15.61
N ARG A 16 -6.46 14.52 16.18
CA ARG A 16 -6.69 13.12 16.52
C ARG A 16 -6.65 12.22 15.28
N LEU A 17 -7.32 12.62 14.20
CA LEU A 17 -7.36 11.85 12.96
C LEU A 17 -6.03 11.88 12.22
N GLU A 18 -5.30 13.00 12.28
CA GLU A 18 -3.92 13.11 11.79
C GLU A 18 -3.01 12.07 12.43
N SER A 19 -2.97 12.04 13.76
CA SER A 19 -2.15 11.10 14.52
C SER A 19 -2.52 9.66 14.16
N LYS A 20 -3.82 9.35 14.14
CA LYS A 20 -4.32 8.02 13.76
C LYS A 20 -3.94 7.64 12.32
N TYR A 21 -4.00 8.56 11.36
CA TYR A 21 -3.57 8.31 9.98
C TYR A 21 -2.07 7.99 9.92
N ILE A 22 -1.26 8.77 10.64
CA ILE A 22 0.19 8.59 10.68
C ILE A 22 0.52 7.17 11.15
N ASP A 23 -0.01 6.78 12.31
CA ASP A 23 0.29 5.50 12.95
C ASP A 23 -0.19 4.30 12.12
N THR A 24 -1.39 4.40 11.53
CA THR A 24 -2.04 3.24 10.91
C THR A 24 -1.72 3.07 9.43
N LEU A 25 -1.53 4.17 8.68
CA LEU A 25 -1.42 4.14 7.22
C LEU A 25 -0.13 4.75 6.69
N HIS A 26 0.27 5.93 7.17
CA HIS A 26 1.45 6.63 6.66
C HIS A 26 2.72 5.81 6.89
N THR A 27 2.84 5.16 8.06
CA THR A 27 3.96 4.26 8.40
C THR A 27 4.18 3.13 7.39
N LYS A 28 3.16 2.77 6.60
CA LYS A 28 3.21 1.71 5.59
C LYS A 28 3.21 2.27 4.16
N ASN A 29 2.72 3.50 3.98
CA ASN A 29 2.58 4.19 2.69
C ASN A 29 2.96 5.67 2.89
N PRO A 30 4.27 6.02 2.86
CA PRO A 30 4.75 7.36 3.19
C PRO A 30 4.55 8.34 2.01
N ILE A 31 3.30 8.59 1.65
CA ILE A 31 2.92 9.36 0.44
C ILE A 31 2.69 10.86 0.71
N LEU A 32 2.83 11.33 1.94
CA LEU A 32 2.61 12.73 2.36
C LEU A 32 3.84 13.28 3.09
N ASP A 33 4.09 14.59 2.99
CA ASP A 33 4.98 15.26 3.94
C ASP A 33 4.21 15.59 5.22
N LEU A 34 4.73 15.19 6.38
CA LEU A 34 4.03 15.37 7.66
C LEU A 34 3.95 16.84 8.09
N GLY A 35 4.95 17.66 7.76
CA GLY A 35 4.94 19.08 8.07
C GLY A 35 3.89 19.83 7.23
N ASP A 36 3.81 19.52 5.94
CA ASP A 36 2.77 20.06 5.06
C ASP A 36 1.38 19.56 5.45
N LEU A 37 1.23 18.28 5.83
CA LEU A 37 -0.03 17.73 6.32
C LEU A 37 -0.53 18.51 7.54
N HIS A 38 0.34 18.70 8.54
CA HIS A 38 -0.01 19.42 9.76
C HIS A 38 -0.43 20.87 9.47
N ARG A 39 0.32 21.55 8.59
CA ARG A 39 -0.01 22.91 8.14
C ARG A 39 -1.37 22.97 7.45
N MET A 40 -1.67 22.01 6.57
CA MET A 40 -2.96 21.93 5.88
C MET A 40 -4.12 21.68 6.86
N ILE A 41 -3.92 20.88 7.90
CA ILE A 41 -4.91 20.63 8.95
C ILE A 41 -5.21 21.89 9.75
N LEU A 42 -4.17 22.64 10.17
CA LEU A 42 -4.35 23.91 10.88
C LEU A 42 -5.19 24.89 10.04
N GLN A 43 -4.87 25.03 8.75
CA GLN A 43 -5.62 25.89 7.85
C GLN A 43 -7.08 25.45 7.70
N VAL A 44 -7.36 24.15 7.58
CA VAL A 44 -8.75 23.66 7.53
C VAL A 44 -9.49 23.89 8.86
N ALA A 45 -8.79 23.78 10.00
CA ALA A 45 -9.38 24.03 11.31
C ALA A 45 -9.70 25.52 11.53
N GLU A 46 -8.88 26.43 10.99
CA GLU A 46 -9.01 27.88 11.13
C GLU A 46 -9.99 28.48 10.11
N ASP A 47 -9.83 28.13 8.83
CA ASP A 47 -10.57 28.74 7.70
C ASP A 47 -11.83 27.95 7.32
N GLY A 48 -11.93 26.70 7.76
CA GLY A 48 -13.02 25.78 7.42
C GLY A 48 -12.85 25.10 6.06
N LEU A 49 -13.93 24.46 5.58
CA LEU A 49 -13.92 23.63 4.38
C LEU A 49 -14.15 24.46 3.10
N ASP A 50 -13.08 24.79 2.38
CA ASP A 50 -13.14 25.46 1.06
C ASP A 50 -13.22 24.45 -0.11
N TRP A 51 -13.20 24.88 -1.37
CA TRP A 51 -13.26 23.98 -2.55
C TRP A 51 -11.89 23.50 -3.06
N SER A 52 -10.81 23.68 -2.28
CA SER A 52 -9.45 23.39 -2.73
C SER A 52 -9.10 21.90 -2.74
N THR A 53 -8.02 21.57 -3.45
CA THR A 53 -7.34 20.27 -3.37
C THR A 53 -6.81 19.99 -1.96
N GLN A 54 -6.49 21.04 -1.19
CA GLN A 54 -6.04 20.93 0.20
C GLN A 54 -7.15 20.41 1.10
N THR A 55 -8.33 21.01 1.05
CA THR A 55 -9.48 20.49 1.79
C THR A 55 -9.84 19.07 1.34
N CYS A 56 -9.67 18.74 0.05
CA CYS A 56 -9.84 17.37 -0.44
C CYS A 56 -8.88 16.39 0.23
N LEU A 57 -7.58 16.73 0.28
CA LEU A 57 -6.54 15.88 0.87
C LEU A 57 -6.77 15.68 2.37
N VAL A 58 -7.00 16.76 3.13
CA VAL A 58 -7.25 16.68 4.58
C VAL A 58 -8.50 15.84 4.86
N ALA A 59 -9.57 16.02 4.08
CA ALA A 59 -10.78 15.21 4.21
C ALA A 59 -10.52 13.72 3.91
N LEU A 60 -9.69 13.39 2.91
CA LEU A 60 -9.32 12.00 2.61
C LEU A 60 -8.45 11.38 3.70
N VAL A 61 -7.50 12.13 4.26
CA VAL A 61 -6.71 11.70 5.42
C VAL A 61 -7.63 11.38 6.60
N CYS A 62 -8.55 12.29 6.91
CA CYS A 62 -9.52 12.11 7.99
C CYS A 62 -10.47 10.93 7.75
N ALA A 63 -10.96 10.75 6.51
CA ALA A 63 -11.83 9.64 6.15
C ALA A 63 -11.14 8.28 6.28
N ASN A 64 -9.89 8.18 5.81
CA ASN A 64 -9.06 6.99 5.95
C ASN A 64 -8.73 6.73 7.43
N ALA A 65 -8.30 7.74 8.18
CA ALA A 65 -8.05 7.61 9.61
C ALA A 65 -9.26 7.06 10.37
N ALA A 66 -10.45 7.61 10.11
CA ALA A 66 -11.67 7.20 10.79
C ALA A 66 -12.03 5.72 10.49
N ILE A 67 -11.95 5.29 9.22
CA ILE A 67 -12.32 3.91 8.84
C ILE A 67 -11.27 2.86 9.21
N THR A 68 -9.99 3.23 9.32
CA THR A 68 -8.94 2.26 9.63
C THR A 68 -9.01 1.82 11.09
N GLU A 69 -9.03 0.52 11.31
CA GLU A 69 -8.91 -0.08 12.63
C GLU A 69 -7.42 -0.22 13.01
N PRO A 70 -7.03 0.09 14.26
CA PRO A 70 -5.68 -0.18 14.74
C PRO A 70 -5.35 -1.67 14.65
N TYR A 71 -4.10 -2.00 14.31
CA TYR A 71 -3.64 -3.39 14.39
C TYR A 71 -3.65 -3.85 15.84
N PRO A 72 -4.20 -5.03 16.16
CA PRO A 72 -4.25 -5.51 17.55
C PRO A 72 -2.85 -5.68 18.12
N GLU A 73 -2.65 -5.37 19.40
CA GLU A 73 -1.35 -5.59 20.09
C GLU A 73 -1.24 -7.00 20.69
N SER A 74 -2.37 -7.69 20.84
CA SER A 74 -2.46 -9.07 21.32
C SER A 74 -3.72 -9.73 20.79
N VAL A 75 -3.65 -11.00 20.40
CA VAL A 75 -4.84 -11.86 20.37
C VAL A 75 -5.12 -12.18 21.83
N GLY A 76 -6.12 -11.52 22.43
CA GLY A 76 -6.58 -11.92 23.76
C GLY A 76 -6.86 -13.43 23.74
N GLY A 77 -6.43 -14.17 24.75
CA GLY A 77 -6.60 -15.62 24.88
C GLY A 77 -8.05 -16.12 24.95
N ASP A 78 -9.02 -15.29 24.57
CA ASP A 78 -10.40 -15.66 24.31
C ASP A 78 -10.60 -15.75 22.79
N GLU A 79 -9.99 -16.79 22.19
CA GLU A 79 -10.57 -17.39 21.00
C GLU A 79 -12.05 -17.67 21.34
N MET A 80 -12.99 -17.03 20.61
CA MET A 80 -14.45 -17.19 20.66
C MET A 80 -15.31 -16.13 21.40
N SER A 81 -14.84 -14.92 21.72
CA SER A 81 -15.78 -13.80 22.01
C SER A 81 -16.16 -13.05 20.72
N LEU A 82 -16.93 -13.70 19.84
CA LEU A 82 -17.49 -13.13 18.61
C LEU A 82 -18.53 -12.01 18.85
N SER A 83 -18.69 -11.52 20.07
CA SER A 83 -19.58 -10.40 20.39
C SER A 83 -18.77 -9.22 20.91
N SER A 84 -18.48 -8.27 20.03
CA SER A 84 -18.14 -6.90 20.45
C SER A 84 -19.22 -6.38 21.39
N THR A 85 -18.82 -5.69 22.46
CA THR A 85 -19.79 -5.09 23.38
C THR A 85 -20.66 -4.08 22.63
N PRO A 86 -21.91 -3.85 23.05
CA PRO A 86 -22.77 -2.84 22.42
C PRO A 86 -22.09 -1.45 22.33
N ASP A 87 -21.28 -1.10 23.32
CA ASP A 87 -20.51 0.15 23.34
C ASP A 87 -19.40 0.17 22.27
N GLN A 88 -18.72 -0.95 22.05
CA GLN A 88 -17.69 -1.09 21.01
C GLN A 88 -18.32 -0.99 19.61
N GLN A 89 -19.46 -1.67 19.39
CA GLN A 89 -20.21 -1.58 18.13
C GLN A 89 -20.70 -0.14 17.86
N ALA A 90 -21.18 0.54 18.89
CA ALA A 90 -21.61 1.93 18.77
C ALA A 90 -20.44 2.85 18.39
N ARG A 91 -19.25 2.62 18.96
CA ARG A 91 -18.03 3.37 18.63
C ARG A 91 -17.54 3.10 17.21
N GLU A 92 -17.50 1.84 16.78
CA GLU A 92 -17.14 1.45 15.41
C GLU A 92 -18.08 2.09 14.39
N LYS A 93 -19.39 2.04 14.66
CA LYS A 93 -20.39 2.72 13.83
C LYS A 93 -20.17 4.23 13.78
N ALA A 94 -19.85 4.88 14.90
CA ALA A 94 -19.60 6.31 14.93
C ALA A 94 -18.35 6.71 14.13
N GLU A 95 -17.27 5.92 14.18
CA GLU A 95 -16.07 6.15 13.37
C GLU A 95 -16.34 5.90 11.87
N LEU A 96 -17.15 4.90 11.53
CA LEU A 96 -17.60 4.68 10.14
C LEU A 96 -18.45 5.85 9.64
N ASP A 97 -19.40 6.34 10.44
CA ASP A 97 -20.22 7.50 10.11
C ASP A 97 -19.35 8.76 9.95
N LEU A 98 -18.32 8.94 10.79
CA LEU A 98 -17.34 10.02 10.68
C LEU A 98 -16.51 9.91 9.39
N SER A 99 -16.07 8.70 9.05
CA SER A 99 -15.38 8.43 7.79
C SER A 99 -16.22 8.84 6.59
N MET A 100 -17.50 8.45 6.57
CA MET A 100 -18.45 8.81 5.52
C MET A 100 -18.69 10.31 5.43
N GLN A 101 -18.74 11.03 6.55
CA GLN A 101 -18.87 12.50 6.57
C GLN A 101 -17.67 13.18 5.89
N PHE A 102 -16.44 12.79 6.24
CA PHE A 102 -15.25 13.31 5.60
C PHE A 102 -15.12 12.87 4.13
N TRP A 103 -15.50 11.64 3.80
CA TRP A 103 -15.57 11.18 2.42
C TRP A 103 -16.51 12.05 1.57
N ASN A 104 -17.67 12.41 2.09
CA ASN A 104 -18.62 13.30 1.40
C ASN A 104 -18.06 14.71 1.16
N VAL A 105 -17.16 15.18 2.01
CA VAL A 105 -16.41 16.42 1.80
C VAL A 105 -15.39 16.24 0.67
N ALA A 106 -14.61 15.16 0.74
CA ALA A 106 -13.57 14.83 -0.23
C ALA A 106 -14.10 14.60 -1.65
N ILE A 107 -15.11 13.74 -1.81
CA ILE A 107 -15.61 13.30 -3.13
C ILE A 107 -16.18 14.47 -3.97
N LYS A 108 -16.74 15.49 -3.30
CA LYS A 108 -17.22 16.72 -3.95
C LYS A 108 -16.08 17.56 -4.56
N ARG A 109 -14.86 17.41 -4.05
CA ARG A 109 -13.65 18.13 -4.49
C ARG A 109 -12.75 17.28 -5.36
N LEU A 110 -12.93 15.96 -5.33
CA LEU A 110 -12.05 15.02 -6.03
C LEU A 110 -12.01 15.29 -7.53
N GLY A 111 -13.13 15.64 -8.16
CA GLY A 111 -13.15 16.02 -9.58
C GLY A 111 -12.32 17.28 -9.89
N TYR A 112 -12.31 18.28 -9.01
CA TYR A 112 -11.45 19.45 -9.15
C TYR A 112 -9.97 19.09 -8.95
N ALA A 113 -9.67 18.27 -7.94
CA ALA A 113 -8.33 17.76 -7.68
C ALA A 113 -7.78 16.97 -8.88
N SER A 114 -8.57 16.07 -9.47
CA SER A 114 -8.19 15.28 -10.66
C SER A 114 -7.82 16.13 -11.88
N GLY A 115 -8.33 17.36 -11.96
CA GLY A 115 -8.00 18.29 -13.04
C GLY A 115 -6.67 19.03 -12.83
N GLN A 116 -6.08 18.98 -11.63
CA GLN A 116 -4.82 19.65 -11.32
C GLN A 116 -3.63 18.76 -11.69
N SER A 117 -2.59 19.37 -12.26
CA SER A 117 -1.29 18.72 -12.47
C SER A 117 -0.37 19.02 -11.28
N SER A 118 -0.64 18.38 -10.14
CA SER A 118 0.17 18.55 -8.93
C SER A 118 0.32 17.23 -8.17
N VAL A 119 1.39 17.11 -7.36
CA VAL A 119 1.62 15.96 -6.48
C VAL A 119 0.41 15.72 -5.57
N GLN A 120 -0.17 16.81 -5.07
CA GLN A 120 -1.33 16.79 -4.20
C GLN A 120 -2.57 16.17 -4.84
N ALA A 121 -2.78 16.39 -6.14
CA ALA A 121 -3.86 15.74 -6.87
C ALA A 121 -3.68 14.22 -6.92
N VAL A 122 -2.44 13.76 -7.17
CA VAL A 122 -2.09 12.34 -7.17
C VAL A 122 -2.29 11.74 -5.78
N GLN A 123 -1.87 12.43 -4.72
CA GLN A 123 -2.11 12.04 -3.32
C GLN A 123 -3.60 11.85 -3.03
N CYS A 124 -4.44 12.81 -3.43
CA CYS A 124 -5.89 12.70 -3.27
C CYS A 124 -6.46 11.46 -3.97
N LEU A 125 -6.07 11.21 -5.23
CA LEU A 125 -6.55 10.05 -5.97
C LEU A 125 -6.08 8.73 -5.35
N CYS A 126 -4.83 8.67 -4.91
CA CYS A 126 -4.27 7.50 -4.22
C CYS A 126 -5.01 7.22 -2.91
N LEU A 127 -5.20 8.24 -2.05
CA LEU A 127 -5.94 8.11 -0.79
C LEU A 127 -7.41 7.73 -0.99
N ALA A 128 -8.03 8.18 -2.08
CA ALA A 128 -9.38 7.75 -2.44
C ALA A 128 -9.42 6.25 -2.77
N GLY A 129 -8.44 5.74 -3.52
CA GLY A 129 -8.27 4.31 -3.76
C GLY A 129 -8.11 3.51 -2.47
N ILE A 130 -7.25 3.98 -1.55
CA ILE A 130 -7.04 3.36 -0.23
C ILE A 130 -8.33 3.32 0.59
N TRP A 131 -9.14 4.38 0.55
CA TRP A 131 -10.42 4.42 1.26
C TRP A 131 -11.41 3.36 0.71
N TYR A 132 -11.49 3.22 -0.61
CA TYR A 132 -12.30 2.18 -1.24
C TYR A 132 -11.81 0.76 -0.91
N MET A 133 -10.50 0.56 -0.72
CA MET A 133 -9.96 -0.72 -0.24
C MET A 133 -10.46 -1.04 1.18
N HIS A 134 -10.48 -0.06 2.10
CA HIS A 134 -11.04 -0.25 3.44
C HIS A 134 -12.54 -0.62 3.42
N ARG A 135 -13.27 -0.17 2.41
CA ARG A 135 -14.68 -0.51 2.20
C ARG A 135 -14.91 -1.81 1.44
N LEU A 136 -13.85 -2.53 1.09
CA LEU A 136 -13.91 -3.76 0.28
C LEU A 136 -14.65 -3.54 -1.05
N GLU A 137 -14.42 -2.38 -1.67
CA GLU A 137 -14.97 -2.00 -2.98
C GLU A 137 -13.82 -1.97 -4.03
N PRO A 138 -13.25 -3.14 -4.40
CA PRO A 138 -11.97 -3.20 -5.11
C PRO A 138 -12.01 -2.65 -6.55
N LEU A 139 -13.17 -2.71 -7.21
CA LEU A 139 -13.35 -2.11 -8.54
C LEU A 139 -13.33 -0.58 -8.48
N GLU A 140 -13.92 0.02 -7.44
CA GLU A 140 -13.86 1.47 -7.25
C GLU A 140 -12.46 1.90 -6.81
N ALA A 141 -11.80 1.11 -5.97
CA ALA A 141 -10.40 1.32 -5.61
C ALA A 141 -9.50 1.33 -6.85
N TRP A 142 -9.64 0.33 -7.72
CA TRP A 142 -8.89 0.25 -8.98
C TRP A 142 -9.08 1.49 -9.86
N LYS A 143 -10.31 1.99 -10.03
CA LYS A 143 -10.55 3.21 -10.82
C LYS A 143 -9.74 4.40 -10.30
N HIS A 144 -9.69 4.57 -8.98
CA HIS A 144 -8.97 5.66 -8.35
C HIS A 144 -7.44 5.48 -8.44
N PHE A 145 -6.94 4.25 -8.27
CA PHE A 145 -5.52 3.95 -8.51
C PHE A 145 -5.12 4.17 -9.96
N SER A 146 -5.95 3.78 -10.92
CA SER A 146 -5.72 4.00 -12.35
C SER A 146 -5.69 5.49 -12.71
N LEU A 147 -6.60 6.28 -12.14
CA LEU A 147 -6.59 7.75 -12.26
C LEU A 147 -5.34 8.34 -11.62
N ALA A 148 -4.95 7.87 -10.43
CA ALA A 148 -3.75 8.31 -9.74
C ALA A 148 -2.50 8.01 -10.56
N GLY A 149 -2.38 6.81 -11.14
CA GLY A 149 -1.26 6.40 -11.97
C GLY A 149 -1.15 7.22 -13.26
N THR A 150 -2.29 7.55 -13.88
CA THR A 150 -2.33 8.44 -15.05
C THR A 150 -1.90 9.86 -14.70
N ALA A 151 -2.43 10.41 -13.60
CA ALA A 151 -2.07 11.74 -13.11
C ALA A 151 -0.58 11.82 -12.72
N TRP A 152 -0.09 10.78 -12.04
CA TRP A 152 1.32 10.61 -11.69
C TRP A 152 2.20 10.59 -12.93
N HIS A 153 1.83 9.79 -13.95
CA HIS A 153 2.61 9.67 -15.17
C HIS A 153 2.65 10.99 -15.93
N SER A 154 1.51 11.66 -16.09
CA SER A 154 1.42 12.99 -16.69
C SER A 154 2.34 14.00 -15.98
N LEU A 155 2.29 14.04 -14.64
CA LEU A 155 3.14 14.91 -13.84
C LEU A 155 4.63 14.55 -13.97
N SER A 156 4.96 13.26 -14.05
CA SER A 156 6.35 12.81 -14.21
C SER A 156 6.96 13.27 -15.54
N LEU A 157 6.16 13.28 -16.63
CA LEU A 157 6.61 13.72 -17.95
C LEU A 157 6.88 15.23 -18.01
N THR A 158 6.21 16.02 -17.17
CA THR A 158 6.35 17.48 -17.15
C THR A 158 7.40 17.96 -16.13
N HIS A 159 7.48 17.33 -14.96
CA HIS A 159 8.41 17.73 -13.88
C HIS A 159 9.76 17.01 -13.91
N PHE A 160 9.83 15.82 -14.52
CA PHE A 160 11.06 15.00 -14.55
C PHE A 160 11.34 14.45 -15.95
N PRO A 161 11.57 15.33 -16.96
CA PRO A 161 11.91 14.89 -18.32
C PRO A 161 13.15 13.99 -18.29
N HIS A 162 13.08 12.89 -19.06
CA HIS A 162 14.03 11.78 -19.02
C HIS A 162 15.50 12.25 -19.11
N GLY A 163 16.30 11.99 -18.06
CA GLY A 163 17.75 12.17 -18.09
C GLY A 163 18.39 12.74 -16.82
N GLU A 164 17.65 13.47 -15.98
CA GLU A 164 18.25 14.19 -14.83
C GLU A 164 18.22 13.42 -13.50
N LEU A 165 17.37 12.38 -13.40
CA LEU A 165 17.17 11.61 -12.16
C LEU A 165 18.33 10.68 -11.78
N ILE A 166 19.19 10.30 -12.74
CA ILE A 166 20.33 9.40 -12.49
C ILE A 166 21.51 10.16 -11.84
N ASN A 167 21.57 11.49 -11.99
CA ASN A 167 22.72 12.31 -11.58
C ASN A 167 22.46 13.19 -10.33
N GLN A 168 21.26 13.17 -9.75
CA GLN A 168 20.89 13.99 -8.58
C GLN A 168 20.73 13.17 -7.29
N ALA A 169 21.57 12.13 -7.11
CA ALA A 169 21.54 11.28 -5.91
C ALA A 169 21.86 12.04 -4.61
N ASP A 170 22.59 13.16 -4.68
CA ASP A 170 23.06 13.90 -3.51
C ASP A 170 22.15 15.09 -3.11
N SER A 171 21.08 15.36 -3.86
CA SER A 171 20.21 16.53 -3.64
C SER A 171 18.76 16.31 -4.10
N SER A 172 18.20 15.13 -3.86
CA SER A 172 16.80 14.84 -4.21
C SER A 172 15.84 15.72 -3.40
N SER A 173 14.97 16.47 -4.07
CA SER A 173 13.90 17.23 -3.41
C SER A 173 12.93 16.29 -2.68
N ASN A 174 12.35 16.74 -1.56
CA ASN A 174 11.31 16.01 -0.83
C ASN A 174 10.15 15.56 -1.76
N GLU A 175 9.85 16.40 -2.75
CA GLU A 175 8.85 16.13 -3.79
C GLU A 175 9.18 14.87 -4.62
N LEU A 176 10.46 14.63 -4.94
CA LEU A 176 10.89 13.43 -5.67
C LEU A 176 10.65 12.16 -4.86
N THR A 177 10.97 12.19 -3.56
CA THR A 177 10.76 11.06 -2.64
C THR A 177 9.26 10.74 -2.50
N ILE A 178 8.42 11.76 -2.38
CA ILE A 178 6.96 11.59 -2.36
C ILE A 178 6.45 11.01 -3.68
N MET A 179 6.97 11.47 -4.82
CA MET A 179 6.61 10.93 -6.13
C MET A 179 7.03 9.46 -6.28
N GLN A 180 8.19 9.05 -5.76
CA GLN A 180 8.58 7.64 -5.68
C GLN A 180 7.62 6.84 -4.81
N ALA A 181 7.27 7.35 -3.63
CA ALA A 181 6.34 6.69 -2.73
C ALA A 181 4.96 6.51 -3.38
N LEU A 182 4.45 7.54 -4.06
CA LEU A 182 3.19 7.48 -4.80
C LEU A 182 3.24 6.43 -5.93
N TYR A 183 4.31 6.43 -6.73
CA TYR A 183 4.49 5.44 -7.81
C TYR A 183 4.34 4.01 -7.28
N PHE A 184 5.15 3.66 -6.28
CA PHE A 184 5.18 2.31 -5.73
C PHE A 184 3.87 1.94 -5.02
N THR A 185 3.25 2.88 -4.30
CA THR A 185 1.96 2.65 -3.63
C THR A 185 0.85 2.36 -4.65
N ILE A 186 0.76 3.17 -5.72
CA ILE A 186 -0.24 3.00 -6.78
C ILE A 186 0.01 1.71 -7.55
N TRP A 187 1.24 1.49 -8.01
CA TRP A 187 1.64 0.31 -8.77
C TRP A 187 1.40 -0.99 -7.99
N LYS A 188 1.81 -1.03 -6.71
CA LYS A 188 1.56 -2.17 -5.82
C LYS A 188 0.06 -2.46 -5.71
N SER A 189 -0.75 -1.43 -5.49
CA SER A 189 -2.20 -1.57 -5.31
C SER A 189 -2.87 -2.09 -6.58
N GLU A 190 -2.46 -1.62 -7.77
CA GLU A 190 -2.95 -2.15 -9.03
C GLU A 190 -2.54 -3.61 -9.27
N CYS A 191 -1.28 -3.96 -8.94
CA CYS A 191 -0.80 -5.34 -9.04
C CYS A 191 -1.58 -6.29 -8.12
N GLU A 192 -1.86 -5.89 -6.87
CA GLU A 192 -2.63 -6.69 -5.92
C GLU A 192 -4.06 -6.92 -6.42
N LEU A 193 -4.72 -5.88 -6.93
CA LEU A 193 -6.08 -5.99 -7.46
C LEU A 193 -6.16 -6.87 -8.72
N ARG A 194 -5.13 -6.86 -9.57
CA ARG A 194 -5.07 -7.66 -10.81
C ARG A 194 -4.96 -9.16 -10.57
N LEU A 195 -4.56 -9.58 -9.37
CA LEU A 195 -4.54 -11.01 -9.00
C LEU A 195 -5.94 -11.57 -8.80
N GLU A 196 -6.88 -10.72 -8.35
CA GLU A 196 -8.24 -11.11 -8.00
C GLU A 196 -9.26 -10.72 -9.07
N LEU A 197 -8.93 -9.72 -9.90
CA LEU A 197 -9.85 -9.11 -10.85
C LEU A 197 -9.29 -9.16 -12.29
N PRO A 198 -10.15 -9.37 -13.30
CA PRO A 198 -9.75 -9.36 -14.72
C PRO A 198 -9.59 -7.93 -15.24
N LEU A 199 -8.63 -7.19 -14.67
CA LEU A 199 -8.37 -5.79 -14.98
C LEU A 199 -7.54 -5.64 -16.28
N PRO A 200 -7.70 -4.53 -17.03
CA PRO A 200 -6.86 -4.23 -18.18
C PRO A 200 -5.36 -4.22 -17.82
N SER A 201 -4.54 -4.75 -18.74
CA SER A 201 -3.07 -4.83 -18.62
C SER A 201 -2.43 -4.41 -19.95
N PRO A 202 -1.27 -3.72 -19.95
CA PRO A 202 -0.51 -3.26 -18.78
C PRO A 202 -1.07 -1.99 -18.13
N SER A 203 -0.62 -1.70 -16.90
CA SER A 203 -0.86 -0.41 -16.24
C SER A 203 -0.13 0.71 -16.99
N VAL A 204 -0.62 1.95 -16.87
CA VAL A 204 0.11 3.14 -17.33
C VAL A 204 1.50 3.22 -16.68
N LEU A 205 1.61 2.77 -15.42
CA LEU A 205 2.86 2.79 -14.65
C LEU A 205 3.88 1.74 -15.08
N ASP A 206 3.48 0.69 -15.80
CA ASP A 206 4.40 -0.34 -16.28
C ASP A 206 5.36 0.19 -17.36
N ASN A 207 4.97 1.29 -18.04
CA ASN A 207 5.79 1.96 -19.06
C ASN A 207 6.54 3.19 -18.52
N ALA A 208 6.36 3.54 -17.25
CA ALA A 208 7.03 4.68 -16.66
C ALA A 208 8.51 4.35 -16.42
N TYR A 209 9.40 4.97 -17.19
CA TYR A 209 10.84 4.91 -16.94
C TYR A 209 11.19 5.85 -15.79
N PHE A 210 10.78 5.49 -14.57
CA PHE A 210 11.28 6.12 -13.37
C PHE A 210 12.45 5.27 -12.86
N PRO A 211 13.64 5.85 -12.61
CA PRO A 211 14.77 5.06 -12.15
C PRO A 211 14.34 4.37 -10.86
N LEU A 212 14.29 3.03 -10.96
CA LEU A 212 14.02 2.04 -9.91
C LEU A 212 15.07 2.07 -8.79
N ALA A 213 15.77 3.21 -8.59
CA ALA A 213 16.43 3.44 -7.34
C ALA A 213 15.35 3.40 -6.28
N PHE A 214 15.51 2.49 -5.33
CA PHE A 214 14.70 2.46 -4.11
C PHE A 214 14.54 3.89 -3.57
N PRO A 215 13.36 4.23 -3.02
CA PRO A 215 13.17 5.53 -2.38
C PRO A 215 14.34 5.83 -1.46
N GLN A 216 14.97 7.00 -1.62
CA GLN A 216 16.08 7.39 -0.77
C GLN A 216 15.63 7.43 0.70
N PRO A 217 16.52 7.15 1.66
CA PRO A 217 16.18 7.32 3.06
C PRO A 217 15.70 8.76 3.29
N PRO A 218 14.70 8.96 4.18
CA PRO A 218 14.42 10.30 4.68
C PRO A 218 15.72 10.93 5.18
N SER A 219 15.86 12.25 5.07
CA SER A 219 16.96 12.97 5.72
C SER A 219 16.80 12.82 7.25
N LEU A 220 17.35 11.73 7.78
CA LEU A 220 17.45 11.48 9.20
C LEU A 220 18.34 12.60 9.75
N GLY A 221 17.72 13.59 10.38
CA GLY A 221 18.45 14.69 11.02
C GLY A 221 19.55 14.14 11.95
N SER A 222 20.52 14.97 12.29
CA SER A 222 21.72 14.63 13.07
C SER A 222 21.47 14.15 14.52
N HIS A 223 20.24 13.76 14.88
CA HIS A 223 19.85 13.25 16.19
C HIS A 223 19.09 11.91 16.07
N PRO A 224 19.80 10.79 15.90
CA PRO A 224 19.24 9.43 15.86
C PRO A 224 18.63 8.93 17.21
N LEU A 225 18.32 9.85 18.13
CA LEU A 225 17.78 9.56 19.46
C LEU A 225 16.33 10.04 19.63
N ASP A 226 15.74 10.67 18.61
CA ASP A 226 14.33 11.08 18.64
C ASP A 226 13.43 9.89 18.24
N PRO A 227 12.46 9.46 19.07
CA PRO A 227 11.57 8.34 18.75
C PRO A 227 10.87 8.48 17.39
N ASP A 228 10.56 9.69 16.95
CA ASP A 228 9.96 9.95 15.63
C ASP A 228 10.94 9.66 14.47
N THR A 229 12.25 9.89 14.67
CA THR A 229 13.26 9.52 13.68
C THR A 229 13.43 8.01 13.55
N THR A 230 13.35 7.28 14.67
CA THR A 230 13.45 5.81 14.68
C THR A 230 12.24 5.15 14.00
N GLU A 231 11.03 5.66 14.22
CA GLU A 231 9.84 5.10 13.56
C GLU A 231 9.83 5.43 12.05
N ARG A 232 10.26 6.64 11.65
CA ARG A 232 10.44 6.98 10.23
C ARG A 232 11.45 6.07 9.52
N GLU A 233 12.58 5.80 10.16
CA GLU A 233 13.60 4.87 9.65
C GLU A 233 13.03 3.44 9.51
N ARG A 234 12.33 2.96 10.54
CA ARG A 234 11.65 1.66 10.52
C ARG A 234 10.63 1.55 9.40
N SER A 235 9.76 2.56 9.25
CA SER A 235 8.78 2.62 8.15
C SER A 235 9.45 2.60 6.78
N TRP A 236 10.55 3.33 6.61
CA TRP A 236 11.31 3.34 5.36
C TRP A 236 11.89 1.95 5.04
N TYR A 237 12.54 1.30 6.01
CA TYR A 237 13.06 -0.05 5.84
C TYR A 237 11.99 -1.09 5.51
N TYR A 238 10.83 -1.01 6.18
CA TYR A 238 9.68 -1.85 5.85
C TYR A 238 9.22 -1.62 4.40
N TYR A 239 9.12 -0.36 4.00
CA TYR A 239 8.69 0.04 2.67
C TYR A 239 9.61 -0.53 1.57
N LEU A 240 10.93 -0.46 1.77
CA LEU A 240 11.92 -1.07 0.86
C LEU A 240 11.77 -2.59 0.79
N SER A 241 11.59 -3.24 1.94
CA SER A 241 11.42 -4.68 2.05
C SER A 241 10.18 -5.16 1.29
N GLU A 242 9.07 -4.43 1.38
CA GLU A 242 7.83 -4.68 0.64
C GLU A 242 8.00 -4.50 -0.88
N ILE A 243 8.74 -3.46 -1.32
CA ILE A 243 9.03 -3.25 -2.76
C ILE A 243 9.83 -4.44 -3.32
N ALA A 244 10.89 -4.84 -2.62
CA ALA A 244 11.72 -5.98 -3.04
C ALA A 244 10.89 -7.28 -3.11
N ALA A 245 10.05 -7.54 -2.11
CA ALA A 245 9.14 -8.68 -2.09
C ALA A 245 8.16 -8.65 -3.28
N ARG A 246 7.60 -7.47 -3.59
CA ARG A 246 6.65 -7.29 -4.70
C ARG A 246 7.30 -7.57 -6.06
N HIS A 247 8.55 -7.16 -6.27
CA HIS A 247 9.27 -7.52 -7.50
C HIS A 247 9.51 -9.02 -7.62
N LEU A 248 9.80 -9.72 -6.52
CA LEU A 248 9.89 -11.19 -6.52
C LEU A 248 8.53 -11.83 -6.86
N ILE A 249 7.45 -11.38 -6.23
CA ILE A 249 6.09 -11.85 -6.50
C ILE A 249 5.74 -11.69 -7.98
N ASN A 250 5.98 -10.51 -8.57
CA ASN A 250 5.63 -10.24 -9.97
C ASN A 250 6.44 -11.12 -10.93
N ARG A 251 7.72 -11.38 -10.64
CA ARG A 251 8.54 -12.33 -11.43
C ARG A 251 8.01 -13.76 -11.34
N LEU A 252 7.61 -14.21 -10.16
CA LEU A 252 7.00 -15.54 -9.98
C LEU A 252 5.67 -15.66 -10.71
N LEU A 253 4.83 -14.64 -10.65
CA LEU A 253 3.53 -14.62 -11.34
C LEU A 253 3.71 -14.67 -12.86
N GLN A 254 4.66 -13.88 -13.40
CA GLN A 254 5.01 -13.94 -14.81
C GLN A 254 5.51 -15.33 -15.20
N MET A 255 6.47 -15.88 -14.45
CA MET A 255 6.98 -17.24 -14.67
C MET A 255 5.85 -18.28 -14.66
N ASN A 256 4.94 -18.20 -13.68
CA ASN A 256 3.81 -19.11 -13.54
C ASN A 256 2.80 -18.98 -14.68
N SER A 257 2.63 -17.78 -15.26
CA SER A 257 1.78 -17.55 -16.42
C SER A 257 2.33 -18.15 -17.72
N GLU A 258 3.64 -18.36 -17.78
CA GLU A 258 4.34 -18.93 -18.94
C GLU A 258 4.44 -20.47 -18.89
N VAL A 259 3.92 -21.10 -17.82
CA VAL A 259 3.98 -22.57 -17.64
C VAL A 259 3.05 -23.26 -18.65
N PRO A 260 3.57 -24.18 -19.48
CA PRO A 260 2.74 -24.96 -20.40
C PRO A 260 1.77 -25.89 -19.65
N THR A 261 0.58 -26.10 -20.21
CA THR A 261 -0.41 -27.04 -19.65
C THR A 261 0.08 -28.49 -19.65
N THR A 262 0.91 -28.87 -20.62
CA THR A 262 1.54 -30.20 -20.70
C THR A 262 3.04 -30.03 -20.95
N PRO A 263 3.84 -29.85 -19.88
CA PRO A 263 5.26 -29.57 -20.02
C PRO A 263 6.02 -30.83 -20.48
N THR A 264 6.91 -30.66 -21.46
CA THR A 264 7.89 -31.69 -21.84
C THR A 264 8.91 -31.91 -20.72
N GLU A 265 9.59 -33.04 -20.70
CA GLU A 265 10.64 -33.32 -19.70
C GLU A 265 11.70 -32.21 -19.64
N LYS A 266 12.10 -31.66 -20.79
CA LYS A 266 13.05 -30.54 -20.87
C LYS A 266 12.49 -29.27 -20.22
N GLN A 267 11.20 -28.99 -20.38
CA GLN A 267 10.53 -27.85 -19.75
C GLN A 267 10.39 -28.08 -18.24
N VAL A 268 10.04 -29.28 -17.78
CA VAL A 268 10.02 -29.63 -16.35
C VAL A 268 11.40 -29.41 -15.71
N ARG A 269 12.48 -29.87 -16.34
CA ARG A 269 13.86 -29.63 -15.85
C ARG A 269 14.20 -28.15 -15.77
N ARG A 270 13.76 -27.34 -16.74
CA ARG A 270 13.92 -25.88 -16.71
C ARG A 270 13.11 -25.26 -15.56
N MET A 271 11.86 -25.69 -15.36
CA MET A 271 11.01 -25.21 -14.28
C MET A 271 11.63 -25.51 -12.90
N ILE A 272 12.18 -26.70 -12.70
CA ILE A 272 12.89 -27.07 -11.46
C ILE A 272 14.08 -26.13 -11.23
N SER A 273 14.93 -25.93 -12.25
CA SER A 273 16.09 -25.03 -12.15
C SER A 273 15.68 -23.58 -11.87
N GLN A 274 14.60 -23.10 -12.49
CA GLN A 274 14.05 -21.77 -12.20
C GLN A 274 13.51 -21.68 -10.77
N ALA A 275 12.83 -22.71 -10.28
CA ALA A 275 12.33 -22.77 -8.91
C ALA A 275 13.48 -22.72 -7.90
N GLU A 276 14.55 -23.50 -8.08
CA GLU A 276 15.76 -23.48 -7.22
C GLU A 276 16.42 -22.10 -7.18
N MET A 277 16.52 -21.44 -8.35
CA MET A 277 17.04 -20.07 -8.44
C MET A 277 16.14 -19.06 -7.71
N MET A 278 14.82 -19.24 -7.77
CA MET A 278 13.87 -18.38 -7.08
C MET A 278 13.87 -18.62 -5.57
N GLU A 279 14.00 -19.85 -5.10
CA GLU A 279 14.17 -20.17 -3.68
C GLU A 279 15.40 -19.47 -3.08
N THR A 280 16.51 -19.48 -3.82
CA THR A 280 17.73 -18.76 -3.41
C THR A 280 17.45 -17.27 -3.25
N GLN A 281 16.78 -16.65 -4.22
CA GLN A 281 16.45 -15.22 -4.17
C GLN A 281 15.43 -14.86 -3.08
N ILE A 282 14.51 -15.76 -2.74
CA ILE A 282 13.57 -15.57 -1.62
C ILE A 282 14.34 -15.58 -0.31
N PHE A 283 15.30 -16.50 -0.15
CA PHE A 283 16.16 -16.56 1.01
C PHE A 283 17.10 -15.34 1.11
N ASP A 284 17.64 -14.88 -0.01
CA ASP A 284 18.46 -13.66 -0.06
C ASP A 284 17.64 -12.43 0.37
N TRP A 285 16.39 -12.31 -0.11
CA TRP A 285 15.48 -11.26 0.31
C TRP A 285 15.21 -11.33 1.82
N TYR A 286 14.87 -12.51 2.35
CA TYR A 286 14.65 -12.71 3.77
C TYR A 286 15.90 -12.35 4.62
N SER A 287 17.07 -12.79 4.17
CA SER A 287 18.34 -12.52 4.85
C SER A 287 18.73 -11.04 4.81
N SER A 288 18.28 -10.31 3.78
CA SER A 288 18.50 -8.86 3.63
C SER A 288 17.57 -8.00 4.50
N LEU A 289 16.56 -8.60 5.15
CA LEU A 289 15.66 -7.85 6.03
C LEU A 289 16.44 -7.25 7.21
N PRO A 290 16.16 -6.00 7.59
CA PRO A 290 16.76 -5.40 8.78
C PRO A 290 16.45 -6.20 10.04
N PRO A 291 17.35 -6.23 11.05
CA PRO A 291 17.19 -7.07 12.24
C PRO A 291 15.87 -6.87 12.99
N ILE A 292 15.33 -5.65 12.97
CA ILE A 292 14.04 -5.28 13.57
C ILE A 292 12.82 -5.94 12.89
N PHE A 293 13.02 -6.56 11.72
CA PHE A 293 11.98 -7.25 10.95
C PHE A 293 12.21 -8.75 10.80
N TYR A 294 13.24 -9.32 11.43
CA TYR A 294 13.42 -10.77 11.42
C TYR A 294 12.25 -11.46 12.14
N PHE A 295 11.89 -12.63 11.61
CA PHE A 295 10.86 -13.50 12.16
C PHE A 295 11.29 -14.95 11.97
N ASP A 296 10.94 -15.81 12.91
CA ASP A 296 11.23 -17.24 12.77
C ASP A 296 10.45 -17.81 11.59
N ILE A 297 11.13 -18.61 10.76
CA ILE A 297 10.50 -19.36 9.66
C ILE A 297 9.80 -20.57 10.29
N PRO A 298 8.45 -20.62 10.33
CA PRO A 298 7.74 -21.72 10.97
C PRO A 298 7.93 -23.00 10.16
N GLU A 299 8.32 -24.10 10.83
CA GLU A 299 8.47 -25.42 10.21
C GLU A 299 7.13 -26.17 10.02
N GLY A 300 6.00 -25.56 10.44
CA GLY A 300 4.66 -26.16 10.42
C GLY A 300 3.58 -25.26 9.83
N TYR A 301 2.33 -25.73 9.88
CA TYR A 301 1.15 -25.04 9.31
C TYR A 301 0.56 -23.95 10.21
N GLN A 302 1.05 -23.80 11.45
CA GLN A 302 0.57 -22.78 12.39
C GLN A 302 1.42 -21.51 12.27
N ILE A 303 0.75 -20.42 11.91
CA ILE A 303 1.35 -19.09 11.86
C ILE A 303 0.82 -18.33 13.07
N ASP A 304 1.63 -18.27 14.13
CA ASP A 304 1.25 -17.56 15.35
C ASP A 304 1.05 -16.07 15.10
N PHE A 305 0.12 -15.45 15.80
CA PHE A 305 -0.05 -14.00 15.75
C PHE A 305 1.24 -13.26 16.11
N HIS A 306 1.54 -12.18 15.39
CA HIS A 306 2.69 -11.34 15.68
C HIS A 306 2.21 -9.91 16.00
N PRO A 307 2.56 -9.32 17.16
CA PRO A 307 2.02 -8.01 17.59
C PRO A 307 2.46 -6.85 16.69
N ASN A 308 3.59 -6.99 16.00
CA ASN A 308 4.06 -6.02 15.02
C ASN A 308 3.45 -6.32 13.64
N ALA A 309 2.55 -5.44 13.18
CA ALA A 309 1.88 -5.54 11.88
C ALA A 309 2.85 -5.66 10.69
N MET A 310 3.98 -4.95 10.73
CA MET A 310 4.96 -4.96 9.63
C MET A 310 5.61 -6.34 9.50
N ILE A 311 6.02 -6.93 10.63
CA ILE A 311 6.58 -8.29 10.66
C ILE A 311 5.53 -9.31 10.21
N PHE A 312 4.29 -9.16 10.68
CA PHE A 312 3.19 -10.00 10.25
C PHE A 312 3.02 -10.00 8.72
N VAL A 313 3.06 -8.83 8.09
CA VAL A 313 2.95 -8.69 6.62
C VAL A 313 4.17 -9.28 5.91
N LEU A 314 5.40 -8.97 6.34
CA LEU A 314 6.61 -9.50 5.71
C LEU A 314 6.68 -11.03 5.80
N ARG A 315 6.29 -11.61 6.94
CA ARG A 315 6.17 -13.07 7.08
C ARG A 315 5.14 -13.66 6.12
N HIS A 316 3.99 -12.99 5.94
CA HIS A 316 3.03 -13.40 4.91
C HIS A 316 3.60 -13.32 3.50
N ARG A 317 4.40 -12.29 3.17
CA ARG A 317 5.09 -12.23 1.88
C ARG A 317 6.02 -13.40 1.66
N PHE A 318 6.79 -13.78 2.67
CA PHE A 318 7.67 -14.96 2.60
C PHE A 318 6.88 -16.22 2.24
N PHE A 319 5.75 -16.45 2.90
CA PHE A 319 4.89 -17.59 2.61
C PHE A 319 4.25 -17.54 1.21
N THR A 320 3.74 -16.38 0.79
CA THR A 320 3.21 -16.20 -0.57
C THR A 320 4.28 -16.49 -1.62
N LEU A 321 5.52 -16.06 -1.41
CA LEU A 321 6.64 -16.35 -2.31
C LEU A 321 6.91 -17.86 -2.40
N ARG A 322 6.99 -18.54 -1.26
CA ARG A 322 7.17 -20.00 -1.17
C ARG A 322 6.05 -20.78 -1.86
N GLU A 323 4.80 -20.34 -1.66
CA GLU A 323 3.62 -20.91 -2.33
C GLU A 323 3.72 -20.73 -3.84
N LEU A 324 4.02 -19.51 -4.31
CA LEU A 324 4.10 -19.18 -5.72
C LEU A 324 5.20 -19.95 -6.46
N VAL A 325 6.35 -20.20 -5.82
CA VAL A 325 7.41 -21.06 -6.40
C VAL A 325 6.92 -22.50 -6.58
N SER A 326 6.14 -23.00 -5.63
CA SER A 326 5.67 -24.39 -5.62
C SER A 326 4.49 -24.62 -6.57
N ARG A 327 3.72 -23.56 -6.85
CA ARG A 327 2.44 -23.62 -7.58
C ARG A 327 2.48 -24.38 -8.93
N PRO A 328 3.50 -24.22 -9.80
CA PRO A 328 3.56 -24.96 -11.07
C PRO A 328 3.60 -26.48 -10.92
N PHE A 329 4.06 -26.98 -9.77
CA PHE A 329 4.22 -28.41 -9.52
C PHE A 329 3.00 -29.06 -8.84
N VAL A 330 2.05 -28.25 -8.37
CA VAL A 330 0.84 -28.73 -7.67
C VAL A 330 -0.36 -28.85 -8.61
N ILE A 331 -0.42 -28.07 -9.68
CA ILE A 331 -1.60 -27.96 -10.56
C ILE A 331 -1.76 -29.15 -11.54
N ASP A 332 -0.81 -30.08 -11.60
CA ASP A 332 -0.80 -31.18 -12.59
C ASP A 332 -1.55 -32.47 -12.17
N THR A 333 -2.50 -32.42 -11.23
CA THR A 333 -3.28 -33.62 -10.83
C THR A 333 -4.69 -33.71 -11.40
N LYS A 334 -5.16 -32.73 -12.19
CA LYS A 334 -6.34 -32.92 -13.05
C LYS A 334 -5.89 -33.51 -14.39
N ALA A 335 -5.59 -34.80 -14.37
CA ALA A 335 -5.58 -35.60 -15.59
C ALA A 335 -6.90 -35.37 -16.35
N PRO A 336 -6.88 -35.05 -17.66
CA PRO A 336 -8.09 -35.06 -18.46
C PRO A 336 -8.66 -36.48 -18.42
N GLY A 337 -9.86 -36.58 -17.84
CA GLY A 337 -10.61 -37.82 -17.73
C GLY A 337 -10.70 -38.53 -19.08
N THR A 338 -10.35 -39.80 -19.03
CA THR A 338 -10.77 -40.87 -19.93
C THR A 338 -12.11 -40.61 -20.64
N PRO A 339 -12.23 -40.83 -21.96
CA PRO A 339 -13.50 -40.75 -22.65
C PRO A 339 -14.44 -41.83 -22.11
N SER A 340 -15.65 -41.44 -21.71
CA SER A 340 -16.75 -42.37 -21.45
C SER A 340 -17.11 -43.09 -22.73
N ALA A 341 -16.97 -44.42 -22.73
CA ALA A 341 -17.59 -45.31 -23.71
C ALA A 341 -19.09 -45.46 -23.42
#